data_AF-A0A0Q9H7C8-F1
#
_entry.id   AF-A0A0Q9H7C8-F1
#
_cell.length_a   1.000
_cell.length_b   1.000
_cell.length_c   1.000
_cell.angle_alpha   90.00
_cell.angle_beta   90.00
_cell.angle_gamma   90.00
#
_symmetry.space_group_name_H-M   'P 1'
#
loop_
_entity.id
_entity.type
_entity.pdbx_description
1 polymer ?
#
loop_
_entity_poly.entity_id
_entity_poly.type
_entity_poly.pdbx_seq_one_letter_code
_entity_poly.pdbx_strand_id
1 'polypeptide(L)'
;MSRGFIVASAVGLALFTAGCVGQSRVVAPLAPPAPAGGGPASAKLIADDGQGGLTLPDGTQVQVDQRGGFTLPNGEYVRRDGSGALNLPNGSRCVPTRGGFACP
;
A
#
# COMPACT_ATOMS: atom_id res chain seq x y z
N MET A 1 -42.41 16.73 -62.72
CA MET A 1 -41.70 17.08 -61.46
C MET A 1 -42.74 16.99 -60.33
N SER A 2 -43.10 15.76 -59.98
CA SER A 2 -42.73 15.07 -58.72
C SER A 2 -43.49 15.62 -57.51
N ARG A 3 -44.65 15.02 -57.23
CA ARG A 3 -45.48 15.27 -56.04
C ARG A 3 -45.87 13.92 -55.43
N GLY A 4 -45.69 13.78 -54.12
CA GLY A 4 -46.28 12.70 -53.32
C GLY A 4 -45.27 11.94 -52.49
N PHE A 5 -44.80 12.57 -51.41
CA PHE A 5 -43.90 11.97 -50.43
C PHE A 5 -44.59 10.85 -49.64
N ILE A 6 -43.75 9.86 -49.34
CA ILE A 6 -44.01 8.54 -48.80
C ILE A 6 -44.34 8.59 -47.30
N VAL A 7 -45.47 7.98 -46.98
CA VAL A 7 -45.76 7.03 -45.89
C VAL A 7 -45.36 7.42 -44.45
N ALA A 8 -46.42 7.52 -43.65
CA ALA A 8 -46.47 7.55 -42.20
C ALA A 8 -45.81 6.34 -41.52
N SER A 9 -45.34 6.53 -40.29
CA SER A 9 -45.27 5.59 -39.14
C SER A 9 -44.09 6.06 -38.26
N ALA A 10 -44.28 6.96 -37.30
CA ALA A 10 -44.74 6.66 -35.94
C ALA A 10 -43.98 5.53 -35.24
N VAL A 11 -43.59 5.83 -33.99
CA VAL A 11 -43.12 4.93 -32.93
C VAL A 11 -41.59 4.91 -32.73
N GLY A 12 -41.14 5.91 -31.97
CA GLY A 12 -39.98 5.76 -31.11
C GLY A 12 -40.34 4.92 -29.88
N LEU A 13 -39.37 4.15 -29.38
CA LEU A 13 -39.24 3.53 -28.05
C LEU A 13 -38.16 2.44 -28.24
N ALA A 14 -37.17 2.21 -27.39
CA ALA A 14 -36.60 2.93 -26.27
C ALA A 14 -35.21 2.32 -26.06
N LEU A 15 -34.23 3.19 -25.77
CA LEU A 15 -32.89 2.80 -25.38
C LEU A 15 -32.95 2.11 -24.00
N PHE A 16 -32.93 0.78 -23.97
CA PHE A 16 -32.66 0.05 -22.72
C PHE A 16 -31.14 -0.07 -22.54
N THR A 17 -30.55 1.03 -22.08
CA THR A 17 -29.25 0.99 -21.43
C THR A 17 -29.45 0.31 -20.07
N ALA A 18 -28.89 -0.89 -19.93
CA ALA A 18 -28.81 -1.60 -18.66
C ALA A 18 -27.87 -0.80 -17.73
N GLY A 19 -28.44 0.20 -17.05
CA GLY A 19 -27.76 0.93 -15.99
C GLY A 19 -27.61 0.02 -14.78
N CYS A 20 -26.38 -0.43 -14.52
CA CYS A 20 -26.04 -1.16 -13.31
C CYS A 20 -26.41 -0.33 -12.08
N VAL A 21 -27.31 -0.91 -11.29
CA VAL A 21 -27.73 -0.47 -9.97
C VAL A 21 -26.51 -0.28 -9.08
N GLY A 22 -26.41 0.94 -8.53
CA GLY A 22 -26.03 1.22 -7.14
C GLY A 22 -24.83 0.49 -6.55
N GLN A 23 -23.71 1.20 -6.48
CA GLN A 23 -22.86 1.08 -5.30
C GLN A 23 -22.31 2.45 -4.92
N SER A 24 -23.09 3.17 -4.12
CA SER A 24 -22.62 4.30 -3.31
C SER A 24 -21.53 3.77 -2.38
N ARG A 25 -20.29 3.71 -2.87
CA ARG A 25 -19.13 3.55 -2.01
C ARG A 25 -19.08 4.80 -1.15
N VAL A 26 -19.49 4.64 0.11
CA VAL A 26 -19.10 5.53 1.18
C VAL A 26 -17.60 5.72 1.06
N VAL A 27 -17.17 6.90 0.63
CA VAL A 27 -15.78 7.31 0.71
C VAL A 27 -15.53 7.52 2.20
N ALA A 28 -15.09 6.45 2.87
CA ALA A 28 -14.36 6.60 4.11
C ALA A 28 -13.14 7.48 3.77
N PRO A 29 -12.86 8.55 4.54
CA PRO A 29 -11.61 9.28 4.34
C PRO A 29 -10.46 8.28 4.41
N LEU A 30 -9.60 8.32 3.40
CA LEU A 30 -8.40 7.50 3.26
C LEU A 30 -7.51 7.70 4.50
N ALA A 31 -7.71 6.87 5.53
CA ALA A 31 -6.59 6.45 6.34
C ALA A 31 -5.70 5.60 5.41
N PRO A 32 -4.38 5.85 5.35
CA PRO A 32 -3.50 4.97 4.59
C PRO A 32 -3.73 3.53 5.06
N PRO A 33 -3.76 2.54 4.15
CA PRO A 33 -3.88 1.16 4.57
C PRO A 33 -2.67 0.84 5.44
N ALA A 34 -2.89 0.72 6.75
CA ALA A 34 -1.93 0.03 7.61
C ALA A 34 -1.81 -1.37 7.01
N PRO A 35 -0.63 -1.81 6.53
CA PRO A 35 -0.49 -3.17 6.06
C PRO A 35 -0.72 -4.08 7.26
N ALA A 36 -1.71 -4.96 7.13
CA ALA A 36 -2.02 -6.01 8.08
C ALA A 36 -0.82 -6.98 8.17
N GLY A 37 0.14 -6.68 9.03
CA GLY A 37 1.31 -7.51 9.32
C GLY A 37 0.98 -8.61 10.32
N GLY A 38 0.11 -9.54 9.95
CA GLY A 38 -0.20 -10.74 10.73
C GLY A 38 -0.03 -11.99 9.87
N GLY A 39 1.22 -12.37 9.58
CA GLY A 39 1.58 -13.58 8.84
C GLY A 39 2.50 -14.50 9.66
N PRO A 40 2.51 -15.82 9.41
CA PRO A 40 2.91 -16.84 10.39
C PRO A 40 4.44 -16.93 10.57
N ALA A 41 4.88 -16.85 11.83
CA ALA A 41 6.10 -17.43 12.44
C ALA A 41 7.33 -17.75 11.54
N SER A 42 7.75 -16.82 10.67
CA SER A 42 8.88 -17.01 9.74
C SER A 42 9.68 -15.72 9.64
N ALA A 43 10.77 -15.60 10.43
CA ALA A 43 11.67 -14.43 10.52
C ALA A 43 10.99 -13.06 10.81
N LYS A 44 11.48 -12.30 11.79
CA LYS A 44 10.95 -10.94 12.02
C LYS A 44 11.36 -10.05 10.83
N LEU A 45 10.40 -9.62 10.04
CA LEU A 45 10.64 -8.74 8.89
C LEU A 45 10.44 -7.28 9.29
N ILE A 46 11.44 -6.46 9.03
CA ILE A 46 11.31 -4.99 8.99
C ILE A 46 11.09 -4.63 7.52
N ALA A 47 9.93 -4.10 7.16
CA ALA A 47 9.57 -3.83 5.77
C ALA A 47 9.91 -2.39 5.36
N ASP A 48 10.25 -2.14 4.10
CA ASP A 48 10.32 -0.77 3.58
C ASP A 48 8.91 -0.17 3.47
N ASP A 49 8.73 1.10 3.86
CA ASP A 49 7.43 1.79 3.79
C ASP A 49 7.13 2.43 2.42
N GLY A 50 8.12 2.42 1.51
CA GLY A 50 8.05 3.03 0.19
C GLY A 50 8.18 4.55 0.16
N GLN A 51 8.39 5.20 1.31
CA GLN A 51 8.54 6.65 1.49
C GLN A 51 9.91 7.05 2.07
N GLY A 52 10.80 6.08 2.28
CA GLY A 52 12.13 6.28 2.86
C GLY A 52 12.24 5.92 4.33
N GLY A 53 11.17 5.39 4.93
CA GLY A 53 11.15 4.80 6.25
C GLY A 53 10.97 3.28 6.22
N LEU A 54 10.77 2.72 7.41
CA LEU A 54 10.61 1.29 7.65
C LEU A 54 9.41 1.02 8.54
N THR A 55 8.73 -0.09 8.29
CA THR A 55 7.68 -0.65 9.14
C THR A 55 8.27 -1.80 9.97
N LEU A 56 8.23 -1.65 11.29
CA LEU A 56 8.67 -2.66 12.23
C LEU A 56 7.68 -3.84 12.30
N PRO A 57 8.08 -5.00 12.85
CA PRO A 57 7.19 -6.14 13.02
C PRO A 57 5.97 -5.88 13.92
N ASP A 58 6.00 -4.83 14.73
CA ASP A 58 4.87 -4.39 15.56
C ASP A 58 3.93 -3.40 14.82
N GLY A 59 4.24 -3.09 13.56
CA GLY A 59 3.50 -2.14 12.72
C GLY A 59 3.96 -0.68 12.87
N THR A 60 4.91 -0.39 13.75
CA THR A 60 5.42 0.97 13.95
C THR A 60 6.19 1.44 12.72
N GLN A 61 5.96 2.68 12.28
CA GLN A 61 6.77 3.30 11.24
C GLN A 61 7.92 4.11 11.86
N VAL A 62 9.11 3.96 11.31
CA VAL A 62 10.30 4.72 11.67
C VAL A 62 10.91 5.36 10.44
N GLN A 63 11.47 6.55 10.62
CA GLN A 63 12.17 7.25 9.54
C GLN A 63 13.65 6.89 9.56
N VAL A 64 14.21 6.60 8.39
CA VAL A 64 15.63 6.34 8.24
C VAL A 64 16.37 7.68 8.18
N ASP A 65 17.43 7.80 8.96
CA ASP A 65 18.26 8.99 8.99
C ASP A 65 19.27 9.03 7.83
N GLN A 66 20.04 10.13 7.74
CA GLN A 66 21.05 10.29 6.69
C GLN A 66 22.20 9.27 6.76
N ARG A 67 22.35 8.57 7.90
CA ARG A 67 23.36 7.52 8.11
C ARG A 67 22.80 6.14 7.77
N GLY A 68 21.55 6.05 7.34
CA GLY A 68 20.86 4.82 6.99
C GLY A 68 20.35 4.01 8.19
N GLY A 69 20.45 4.54 9.42
CA GLY A 69 19.91 3.94 10.63
C GLY A 69 18.62 4.65 11.08
N PHE A 70 18.11 4.31 12.26
CA PHE A 70 16.89 4.92 12.81
C PHE A 70 16.80 4.72 14.32
N THR A 71 15.96 5.53 14.96
CA THR A 71 15.66 5.42 16.40
C THR A 71 14.36 4.63 16.59
N LEU A 72 14.41 3.63 17.46
CA LEU A 72 13.25 2.86 17.89
C LEU A 72 12.35 3.69 18.82
N PRO A 73 11.07 3.34 18.97
CA PRO A 73 10.16 4.04 19.90
C PRO A 73 10.64 4.05 21.35
N ASN A 74 11.48 3.10 21.74
CA ASN A 74 12.11 3.03 23.06
C ASN A 74 13.33 3.97 23.22
N GLY A 75 13.70 4.71 22.18
CA GLY A 75 14.83 5.65 22.17
C GLY A 75 16.18 5.03 21.80
N GLU A 76 16.26 3.71 21.60
CA GLU A 76 17.51 3.08 21.17
C GLU A 76 17.75 3.25 19.66
N TYR A 77 19.03 3.29 19.26
CA TYR A 77 19.41 3.51 17.87
C TYR A 77 19.85 2.23 17.17
N VAL A 78 19.23 1.95 16.02
CA VAL A 78 19.58 0.85 15.11
C VAL A 78 20.58 1.38 14.07
N ARG A 79 21.74 0.71 13.98
CA ARG A 79 22.82 1.14 13.09
C ARG A 79 22.82 0.32 11.81
N ARG A 80 22.97 0.98 10.66
CA ARG A 80 23.34 0.30 9.42
C ARG A 80 24.85 0.08 9.34
N ASP A 81 25.28 -1.12 8.98
CA ASP A 81 26.70 -1.42 8.72
C ASP A 81 27.11 -1.20 7.26
N GLY A 82 28.40 -1.35 6.97
CA GLY A 82 28.94 -1.19 5.61
C GLY A 82 28.48 -2.26 4.61
N SER A 83 27.86 -3.36 5.06
CA SER A 83 27.21 -4.34 4.19
C SER A 83 25.73 -4.02 3.93
N GLY A 84 25.22 -2.95 4.54
CA GLY A 84 23.83 -2.54 4.45
C GLY A 84 22.91 -3.22 5.47
N ALA A 85 23.41 -4.14 6.31
CA ALA A 85 22.60 -4.81 7.33
C ALA A 85 22.32 -3.88 8.52
N LEU A 86 21.20 -4.13 9.22
CA LEU A 86 20.84 -3.42 10.43
C LEU A 86 21.34 -4.18 11.66
N ASN A 87 22.05 -3.48 12.53
CA ASN A 87 22.48 -3.98 13.84
C ASN A 87 21.57 -3.40 14.91
N LEU A 88 20.77 -4.25 15.52
CA LEU A 88 19.85 -3.88 16.59
C LEU A 88 20.62 -3.78 17.92
N PRO A 89 20.12 -2.94 18.86
CA PRO A 89 20.70 -2.80 20.20
C PRO A 89 20.82 -4.11 20.98
N ASN A 90 19.91 -5.06 20.72
CA ASN A 90 19.91 -6.40 21.32
C ASN A 90 20.99 -7.34 20.74
N GLY A 91 21.83 -6.88 19.82
CA GLY A 91 22.87 -7.67 19.15
C GLY A 91 22.41 -8.47 17.94
N SER A 92 21.11 -8.47 17.60
CA SER A 92 20.62 -9.10 16.38
C SER A 92 21.06 -8.33 15.14
N ARG A 93 21.39 -9.06 14.07
CA ARG A 93 21.74 -8.49 12.77
C ARG A 93 20.69 -8.87 11.73
N CYS A 94 20.00 -7.88 11.19
CA CYS A 94 18.98 -8.08 10.16
C CYS A 94 19.57 -7.83 8.76
N VAL A 95 19.43 -8.81 7.88
CA VAL A 95 20.05 -8.83 6.56
C VAL A 95 19.13 -8.17 5.53
N PRO A 96 19.64 -7.34 4.61
CA PRO A 96 18.83 -6.74 3.55
C PRO A 96 18.15 -7.80 2.66
N THR A 97 16.93 -7.49 2.25
CA THR A 97 16.12 -8.28 1.31
C THR A 97 15.53 -7.36 0.24
N ARG A 98 14.71 -7.89 -0.67
CA ARG A 98 14.07 -7.09 -1.74
C ARG A 98 13.13 -6.00 -1.20
N GLY A 99 12.57 -6.15 0.00
CA GLY A 99 11.56 -5.24 0.54
C GLY A 99 11.76 -4.89 2.01
N GLY A 100 13.02 -4.91 2.47
CA GLY A 100 13.38 -4.50 3.83
C GLY A 100 14.48 -5.38 4.40
N PHE A 101 14.33 -5.83 5.65
CA PHE A 101 15.35 -6.55 6.41
C PHE A 101 14.78 -7.78 7.11
N ALA A 102 15.40 -8.94 6.90
CA ALA A 102 15.08 -10.17 7.61
C ALA A 102 15.94 -10.29 8.86
N CYS A 103 15.30 -10.35 10.02
CA CYS A 103 15.95 -10.56 11.32
C CYS A 103 15.89 -12.04 11.72
N PRO A 104 16.89 -12.55 12.48
CA PRO A 104 16.88 -13.89 13.04
C PRO A 104 15.73 -14.13 14.02
#